data_AF-A0A252F224-F1
#
_entry.id   AF-A0A252F224-F1
#
_cell.length_a   1.000
_cell.length_b   1.000
_cell.length_c   1.000
_cell.angle_alpha   90.00
_cell.angle_beta   90.00
_cell.angle_gamma   90.00
#
_symmetry.space_group_name_H-M   'P 1'
#
loop_
_entity.id
_entity.type
_entity.pdbx_description
1 polymer ?
#
loop_
_entity_poly.entity_id
_entity_poly.type
_entity_poly.pdbx_seq_one_letter_code
_entity_poly.pdbx_strand_id
1 'polypeptide(L)'
;MSRKSRSNDLQLREKLETALPMLEHGFIYSVIMGQDTAGLMEQYRELLGIHQKYGCFLVLAAQPPKKDADSIQWNLNLNRMYERIRELTHEIFSAICGPLMGDKVLCVVMCDTQEDEYTTRLHMMEQAKELNRRLTTAVGQQFQIGIGSVVPVKELARSHKQAINALRQNKGEVCHFNDLPLQKS
;
A
#
# COMPACT_ATOMS: atom_id res chain seq x y z
N MET A 1 -19.22 -22.04 29.05
CA MET A 1 -18.22 -22.06 27.95
C MET A 1 -17.00 -22.85 28.41
N SER A 2 -16.61 -23.92 27.72
CA SER A 2 -15.51 -24.81 28.14
C SER A 2 -14.14 -24.31 27.63
N ARG A 3 -13.05 -24.66 28.34
CA ARG A 3 -11.65 -24.37 27.93
C ARG A 3 -11.34 -24.81 26.49
N LYS A 4 -11.98 -25.89 26.03
CA LYS A 4 -11.79 -26.48 24.70
C LYS A 4 -12.37 -25.60 23.58
N SER A 5 -13.50 -24.94 23.82
CA SER A 5 -14.10 -23.98 22.87
C SER A 5 -13.19 -22.76 22.70
N ARG A 6 -12.68 -22.19 23.80
CA ARG A 6 -11.76 -21.04 23.76
C ARG A 6 -10.44 -21.35 23.05
N SER A 7 -9.93 -22.57 23.19
CA SER A 7 -8.70 -22.99 22.51
C SER A 7 -8.88 -23.16 20.99
N ASN A 8 -10.04 -23.67 20.57
CA ASN A 8 -10.36 -23.81 19.15
C ASN A 8 -10.60 -22.45 18.49
N ASP A 9 -11.26 -21.53 19.19
CA ASP A 9 -11.48 -20.17 18.70
C ASP A 9 -10.16 -19.41 18.53
N LEU A 10 -9.19 -19.62 19.44
CA LEU A 10 -7.85 -19.03 19.35
C LEU A 10 -7.07 -19.58 18.14
N GLN A 11 -7.02 -20.91 17.97
CA GLN A 11 -6.33 -21.53 16.83
C GLN A 11 -6.95 -21.15 15.48
N LEU A 12 -8.27 -20.96 15.44
CA LEU A 12 -8.96 -20.49 14.23
C LEU A 12 -8.58 -19.05 13.91
N ARG A 13 -8.52 -18.17 14.91
CA ARG A 13 -8.05 -16.78 14.74
C ARG A 13 -6.60 -16.72 14.26
N GLU A 14 -5.70 -17.49 14.86
CA GLU A 14 -4.28 -17.53 14.46
C GLU A 14 -4.10 -17.98 12.99
N LYS A 15 -4.89 -18.96 12.55
CA LYS A 15 -4.88 -19.41 11.14
C LYS A 15 -5.38 -18.33 10.18
N LEU A 16 -6.42 -17.60 10.57
CA LEU A 16 -6.96 -16.49 9.78
C LEU A 16 -5.98 -15.30 9.71
N GLU A 17 -5.33 -14.97 10.83
CA GLU A 17 -4.30 -13.93 10.89
C GLU A 17 -3.10 -14.27 10.00
N THR A 18 -2.69 -15.54 9.96
CA THR A 18 -1.60 -15.98 9.07
C THR A 18 -2.00 -15.94 7.59
N ALA A 19 -3.27 -16.18 7.28
CA ALA A 19 -3.77 -16.19 5.90
C ALA A 19 -4.02 -14.78 5.33
N LEU A 20 -4.36 -13.81 6.19
CA LEU A 20 -4.67 -12.43 5.80
C LEU A 20 -3.56 -11.77 4.94
N PRO A 21 -2.26 -11.80 5.32
CA PRO A 21 -1.16 -11.33 4.47
C PRO A 21 -1.21 -11.88 3.04
N MET A 22 -1.47 -13.17 2.88
CA MET A 22 -1.50 -13.82 1.57
C MET A 22 -2.69 -13.37 0.73
N LEU A 23 -3.84 -13.13 1.36
CA LEU A 23 -5.03 -12.58 0.71
C LEU A 23 -4.80 -11.12 0.27
N GLU A 24 -4.19 -10.30 1.12
CA GLU A 24 -3.81 -8.92 0.78
C GLU A 24 -2.83 -8.88 -0.40
N HIS A 25 -1.83 -9.77 -0.40
CA HIS A 25 -0.89 -9.91 -1.51
C HIS A 25 -1.63 -10.29 -2.80
N GLY A 26 -2.51 -11.29 -2.72
CA GLY A 26 -3.34 -11.73 -3.84
C GLY A 26 -4.20 -10.61 -4.41
N PHE A 27 -4.84 -9.81 -3.54
CA PHE A 27 -5.60 -8.63 -3.94
C PHE A 27 -4.72 -7.64 -4.71
N ILE A 28 -3.57 -7.25 -4.17
CA ILE A 28 -2.67 -6.29 -4.81
C ILE A 28 -2.17 -6.82 -6.17
N TYR A 29 -1.80 -8.10 -6.25
CA TYR A 29 -1.42 -8.72 -7.51
C TYR A 29 -2.54 -8.69 -8.55
N SER A 30 -3.77 -9.03 -8.15
CA SER A 30 -4.93 -9.01 -9.05
C SER A 30 -5.17 -7.62 -9.65
N VAL A 31 -4.93 -6.57 -8.86
CA VAL A 31 -5.13 -5.19 -9.29
C VAL A 31 -4.02 -4.72 -10.23
N ILE A 32 -2.74 -4.97 -9.92
CA ILE A 32 -1.63 -4.48 -10.75
C ILE A 32 -1.52 -5.19 -12.11
N MET A 33 -2.02 -6.43 -12.23
CA MET A 33 -2.11 -7.13 -13.51
C MET A 33 -3.02 -6.39 -14.51
N GLY A 34 -3.99 -5.60 -14.01
CA GLY A 34 -4.78 -4.66 -14.80
C GLY A 34 -5.76 -5.30 -15.79
N GLN A 35 -5.84 -6.64 -15.82
CA GLN A 35 -6.82 -7.39 -16.58
C GLN A 35 -7.53 -8.33 -15.60
N ASP A 36 -8.74 -7.97 -15.16
CA ASP A 36 -9.54 -8.81 -14.28
C ASP A 36 -10.23 -9.92 -15.08
N THR A 37 -9.44 -10.77 -15.73
CA THR A 37 -9.91 -11.78 -16.69
C THR A 37 -10.74 -12.88 -16.06
N ALA A 38 -10.65 -13.06 -14.73
CA ALA A 38 -11.32 -14.12 -13.98
C ALA A 38 -12.15 -13.61 -12.78
N GLY A 39 -12.38 -12.30 -12.65
CA GLY A 39 -13.04 -11.73 -11.47
C GLY A 39 -12.23 -11.94 -10.18
N LEU A 40 -10.91 -12.12 -10.30
CA LEU A 40 -10.01 -12.45 -9.21
C LEU A 40 -9.94 -11.31 -8.19
N MET A 41 -10.00 -10.06 -8.68
CA MET A 41 -10.04 -8.88 -7.82
C MET A 41 -11.27 -8.90 -6.91
N GLU A 42 -12.45 -9.24 -7.45
CA GLU A 42 -13.68 -9.28 -6.65
C GLU A 42 -13.67 -10.44 -5.65
N GLN A 43 -13.15 -11.60 -6.02
CA GLN A 43 -12.99 -12.73 -5.09
C GLN A 43 -12.14 -12.36 -3.87
N TYR A 44 -11.00 -11.68 -4.09
CA TYR A 44 -10.18 -11.22 -2.97
C TYR A 44 -10.88 -10.15 -2.13
N ARG A 45 -11.68 -9.26 -2.75
CA ARG A 45 -12.48 -8.28 -2.00
C ARG A 45 -13.49 -8.94 -1.08
N GLU A 46 -14.20 -9.95 -1.57
CA GLU A 46 -15.16 -10.71 -0.77
C GLU A 46 -14.46 -11.40 0.41
N LEU A 47 -13.33 -12.07 0.16
CA LEU A 47 -12.55 -12.74 1.21
C LEU A 47 -11.99 -11.78 2.26
N LEU A 48 -11.62 -10.56 1.86
CA LEU A 48 -11.09 -9.51 2.74
C LEU A 48 -12.20 -8.67 3.38
N GLY A 49 -13.48 -8.89 3.07
CA GLY A 49 -14.60 -8.09 3.58
C GLY A 49 -14.60 -6.64 3.10
N ILE A 50 -14.07 -6.39 1.90
CA ILE A 50 -13.94 -5.05 1.32
C ILE A 50 -15.23 -4.67 0.59
N HIS A 51 -15.98 -3.74 1.17
CA HIS A 51 -17.27 -3.28 0.62
C HIS A 51 -17.17 -1.91 -0.05
N GLN A 52 -16.08 -1.17 0.19
CA GLN A 52 -15.82 0.15 -0.38
C GLN A 52 -15.74 0.09 -1.91
N LYS A 53 -16.32 1.08 -2.58
CA LYS A 53 -16.42 1.12 -4.06
C LYS A 53 -15.28 1.86 -4.74
N TYR A 54 -14.53 2.64 -3.96
CA TYR A 54 -13.45 3.47 -4.43
C TYR A 54 -12.17 3.19 -3.65
N GLY A 55 -11.06 3.63 -4.19
CA GLY A 55 -9.79 3.60 -3.50
C GLY A 55 -8.69 4.26 -4.33
N CYS A 56 -7.51 4.34 -3.75
CA CYS A 56 -6.32 4.81 -4.45
C CYS A 56 -5.12 3.90 -4.16
N PHE A 57 -4.09 4.02 -4.99
CA PHE A 57 -2.80 3.41 -4.73
C PHE A 57 -1.87 4.34 -3.96
N LEU A 58 -1.17 3.75 -3.01
CA LEU A 58 -0.03 4.31 -2.31
C LEU A 58 1.19 3.45 -2.65
N VAL A 59 2.26 4.05 -3.15
CA VAL A 59 3.52 3.35 -3.46
C VAL A 59 4.63 3.91 -2.60
N LEU A 60 5.16 3.09 -1.70
CA LEU A 60 6.29 3.43 -0.84
C LEU A 60 7.55 2.89 -1.50
N ALA A 61 8.49 3.76 -1.88
CA ALA A 61 9.77 3.40 -2.47
C ALA A 61 10.92 3.72 -1.51
N ALA A 62 11.55 2.68 -0.97
CA ALA A 62 12.69 2.80 -0.07
C ALA A 62 13.90 3.42 -0.80
N GLN A 63 14.57 4.37 -0.16
CA GLN A 63 15.73 5.05 -0.74
C GLN A 63 17.03 4.42 -0.25
N PRO A 64 17.95 3.93 -1.08
CA PRO A 64 19.18 3.33 -0.59
C PRO A 64 19.96 4.35 0.28
N PRO A 65 20.52 3.93 1.44
CA PRO A 65 21.17 4.85 2.38
C PRO A 65 22.42 5.53 1.79
N LYS A 66 23.02 4.92 0.76
CA LYS A 66 24.12 5.46 -0.03
C LYS A 66 23.98 5.02 -1.49
N LYS A 67 24.50 5.82 -2.42
CA LYS A 67 24.43 5.55 -3.86
C LYS A 67 25.10 4.23 -4.28
N ASP A 68 26.15 3.83 -3.56
CA ASP A 68 26.94 2.61 -3.82
C ASP A 68 26.69 1.51 -2.78
N ALA A 69 25.52 1.54 -2.11
CA ALA A 69 25.16 0.49 -1.18
C ALA A 69 25.07 -0.88 -1.89
N ASP A 70 25.53 -1.93 -1.23
CA ASP A 70 25.33 -3.30 -1.71
C ASP A 70 23.83 -3.57 -1.81
N SER A 71 23.35 -3.72 -3.06
CA SER A 71 21.93 -3.85 -3.36
C SER A 71 21.34 -5.13 -2.78
N ILE A 72 22.11 -6.21 -2.66
CA ILE A 72 21.64 -7.48 -2.10
C ILE A 72 21.45 -7.33 -0.60
N GLN A 73 22.48 -6.84 0.11
CA GLN A 73 22.41 -6.66 1.55
C GLN A 73 21.30 -5.66 1.95
N TRP A 74 21.15 -4.59 1.17
CA TRP A 74 20.09 -3.61 1.39
C TRP A 74 18.70 -4.21 1.20
N ASN A 75 18.47 -4.96 0.11
CA ASN A 75 17.19 -5.64 -0.11
C ASN A 75 16.89 -6.67 0.98
N LEU A 76 17.89 -7.43 1.47
CA LEU A 76 17.72 -8.35 2.59
C LEU A 76 17.30 -7.62 3.87
N ASN A 77 17.90 -6.45 4.15
CA ASN A 77 17.51 -5.63 5.29
C ASN A 77 16.08 -5.09 5.14
N LEU A 78 15.71 -4.57 3.95
CA LEU A 78 14.34 -4.12 3.69
C LEU A 78 13.31 -5.24 3.88
N ASN A 79 13.61 -6.45 3.39
CA ASN A 79 12.73 -7.62 3.56
C ASN A 79 12.52 -7.95 5.04
N ARG A 80 13.56 -7.87 5.89
CA ARG A 80 13.43 -8.08 7.34
C ARG A 80 12.56 -7.03 8.02
N MET A 81 12.43 -5.85 7.43
CA MET A 81 11.65 -4.74 7.97
C MET A 81 10.26 -4.64 7.37
N TYR A 82 9.93 -5.49 6.39
CA TYR A 82 8.68 -5.44 5.65
C TYR A 82 7.44 -5.51 6.55
N GLU A 83 7.43 -6.41 7.54
CA GLU A 83 6.31 -6.52 8.48
C GLU A 83 6.08 -5.19 9.22
N ARG A 84 7.15 -4.56 9.70
CA ARG A 84 7.05 -3.27 10.39
C ARG A 84 6.59 -2.14 9.47
N ILE A 85 7.04 -2.15 8.21
CA ILE A 85 6.59 -1.19 7.19
C ILE A 85 5.09 -1.35 6.94
N ARG A 86 4.62 -2.59 6.77
CA ARG A 86 3.21 -2.91 6.55
C ARG A 86 2.34 -2.50 7.75
N GLU A 87 2.75 -2.84 8.97
CA GLU A 87 2.05 -2.45 10.20
C GLU A 87 1.85 -0.93 10.29
N LEU A 88 2.93 -0.16 10.13
CA LEU A 88 2.86 1.31 10.22
C LEU A 88 2.00 1.92 9.11
N THR A 89 2.06 1.34 7.92
CA THR A 89 1.22 1.78 6.79
C THR A 89 -0.25 1.48 7.07
N HIS A 90 -0.56 0.31 7.62
CA HIS A 90 -1.90 -0.07 8.04
C HIS A 90 -2.42 0.80 9.20
N GLU A 91 -1.59 1.09 10.21
CA GLU A 91 -1.99 1.94 11.35
C GLU A 91 -2.39 3.37 10.90
N ILE A 92 -1.73 3.93 9.90
CA ILE A 92 -2.00 5.31 9.44
C ILE A 92 -3.13 5.37 8.42
N PHE A 93 -3.15 4.44 7.47
CA PHE A 93 -4.04 4.51 6.31
C PHE A 93 -5.15 3.44 6.31
N SER A 94 -5.12 2.51 7.25
CA SER A 94 -5.90 1.26 7.15
C SER A 94 -5.69 0.55 5.81
N ALA A 95 -4.48 0.68 5.25
CA ALA A 95 -4.16 0.22 3.91
C ALA A 95 -4.03 -1.30 3.84
N ILE A 96 -4.35 -1.83 2.68
CA ILE A 96 -4.06 -3.21 2.26
C ILE A 96 -2.72 -3.18 1.55
N CYS A 97 -1.73 -3.92 2.03
CA CYS A 97 -0.37 -3.85 1.47
C CYS A 97 0.06 -5.18 0.86
N GLY A 98 0.60 -5.07 -0.36
CA GLY A 98 1.21 -6.16 -1.09
C GLY A 98 2.60 -6.48 -0.55
N PRO A 99 3.27 -7.50 -1.11
CA PRO A 99 4.62 -7.84 -0.70
C PRO A 99 5.61 -6.74 -1.08
N LEU A 100 6.81 -6.81 -0.50
CA LEU A 100 7.94 -6.00 -0.95
C LEU A 100 8.35 -6.46 -2.37
N MET A 101 8.26 -5.56 -3.34
CA MET A 101 8.60 -5.78 -4.74
C MET A 101 9.85 -4.97 -5.10
N GLY A 102 11.02 -5.56 -4.87
CA GLY A 102 12.30 -4.84 -4.94
C GLY A 102 12.42 -3.83 -3.80
N ASP A 103 12.47 -2.55 -4.13
CA ASP A 103 12.50 -1.44 -3.16
C ASP A 103 11.11 -0.87 -2.84
N LYS A 104 10.03 -1.45 -3.38
CA LYS A 104 8.68 -0.86 -3.28
C LYS A 104 7.70 -1.73 -2.50
N VAL A 105 6.91 -1.09 -1.67
CA VAL A 105 5.69 -1.67 -1.10
C VAL A 105 4.50 -1.00 -1.78
N LEU A 106 3.66 -1.80 -2.40
CA LEU A 106 2.43 -1.35 -3.06
C LEU A 106 1.28 -1.51 -2.07
N CYS A 107 0.53 -0.45 -1.82
CA CYS A 107 -0.64 -0.50 -0.95
C CYS A 107 -1.85 0.16 -1.60
N VAL A 108 -3.03 -0.29 -1.17
CA VAL A 108 -4.32 0.29 -1.55
C VAL A 108 -5.01 0.84 -0.32
N VAL A 109 -5.52 2.06 -0.44
CA VAL A 109 -6.39 2.68 0.57
C VAL A 109 -7.80 2.69 0.01
N MET A 110 -8.71 2.01 0.69
CA MET A 110 -10.12 1.89 0.27
C MET A 110 -10.95 3.03 0.86
N CYS A 111 -11.93 3.54 0.10
CA CYS A 111 -12.79 4.65 0.53
C CYS A 111 -14.23 4.55 -0.04
N ASP A 112 -15.17 5.17 0.67
CA ASP A 112 -16.60 5.11 0.34
C ASP A 112 -17.02 6.09 -0.76
N THR A 113 -16.26 7.16 -0.97
CA THR A 113 -16.58 8.21 -1.93
C THR A 113 -15.48 8.35 -2.98
N GLN A 114 -15.88 8.75 -4.19
CA GLN A 114 -14.94 9.09 -5.26
C GLN A 114 -14.36 10.50 -5.11
N GLU A 115 -14.81 11.27 -4.12
CA GLU A 115 -14.45 12.68 -3.98
C GLU A 115 -12.96 12.83 -3.65
N ASP A 116 -12.17 12.95 -4.71
CA ASP A 116 -10.81 13.51 -4.72
C ASP A 116 -10.92 15.04 -4.58
N GLU A 117 -11.64 15.48 -3.54
CA GLU A 117 -11.72 16.89 -3.20
C GLU A 117 -10.34 17.34 -2.71
N TYR A 118 -9.97 18.59 -2.97
CA TYR A 118 -8.67 19.15 -2.59
C TYR A 118 -8.32 18.87 -1.11
N THR A 119 -9.33 18.92 -0.24
CA THR A 119 -9.24 18.60 1.19
C THR A 119 -8.83 17.15 1.44
N THR A 120 -9.44 16.19 0.75
CA THR A 120 -9.09 14.76 0.84
C THR A 120 -7.65 14.54 0.43
N ARG A 121 -7.24 15.14 -0.69
CA ARG A 121 -5.85 15.03 -1.19
C ARG A 121 -4.84 15.60 -0.20
N LEU A 122 -5.10 16.78 0.37
CA LEU A 122 -4.23 17.37 1.38
C LEU A 122 -4.09 16.46 2.61
N HIS A 123 -5.21 15.89 3.07
CA HIS A 123 -5.19 14.96 4.19
C HIS A 123 -4.32 13.73 3.90
N MET A 124 -4.46 13.14 2.71
CA MET A 124 -3.63 11.99 2.31
C MET A 124 -2.13 12.35 2.24
N MET A 125 -1.79 13.55 1.78
CA MET A 125 -0.41 14.02 1.79
C MET A 125 0.13 14.21 3.21
N GLU A 126 -0.67 14.74 4.12
CA GLU A 126 -0.29 14.89 5.54
C GLU A 126 -0.08 13.53 6.21
N GLN A 127 -1.01 12.59 6.02
CA GLN A 127 -0.86 11.22 6.50
C GLN A 127 0.38 10.54 5.92
N ALA A 128 0.68 10.76 4.63
CA ALA A 128 1.87 10.18 3.99
C ALA A 128 3.17 10.78 4.54
N LYS A 129 3.20 12.09 4.84
CA LYS A 129 4.36 12.73 5.49
C LYS A 129 4.57 12.16 6.90
N GLU A 130 3.49 11.98 7.66
CA GLU A 130 3.57 11.35 8.97
C GLU A 130 4.04 9.89 8.88
N LEU A 131 3.55 9.14 7.89
CA LEU A 131 4.01 7.78 7.61
C LEU A 131 5.51 7.76 7.33
N ASN A 132 6.01 8.65 6.46
CA ASN A 132 7.44 8.71 6.15
C ASN A 132 8.28 9.01 7.40
N ARG A 133 7.82 9.92 8.26
CA ARG A 133 8.48 10.25 9.54
C ARG A 133 8.52 9.05 10.49
N ARG A 134 7.40 8.34 10.65
CA ARG A 134 7.31 7.14 11.51
C ARG A 134 8.14 5.99 10.97
N LEU A 135 8.13 5.76 9.66
CA LEU A 135 8.98 4.77 9.01
C LEU A 135 10.46 5.08 9.22
N THR A 136 10.88 6.33 8.96
CA THR A 136 12.27 6.74 9.18
C THR A 136 12.71 6.50 10.63
N THR A 137 11.83 6.77 11.60
CA THR A 137 12.11 6.54 13.03
C THR A 137 12.16 5.05 13.39
N ALA A 138 11.22 4.26 12.88
CA ALA A 138 11.05 2.86 13.28
C ALA A 138 12.01 1.91 12.54
N VAL A 139 12.34 2.23 11.30
CA VAL A 139 13.13 1.35 10.42
C VAL A 139 14.42 1.99 9.90
N GLY A 140 14.75 3.22 10.30
CA GLY A 140 16.01 3.89 9.92
C GLY A 140 16.14 4.14 8.42
N GLN A 141 15.04 4.08 7.68
CA GLN A 141 15.00 4.08 6.23
C GLN A 141 14.02 5.16 5.75
N GLN A 142 14.50 6.06 4.89
CA GLN A 142 13.66 7.04 4.20
C GLN A 142 12.92 6.40 3.03
N PHE A 143 11.71 6.89 2.79
CA PHE A 143 10.89 6.49 1.65
C PHE A 143 10.51 7.72 0.82
N GLN A 144 10.32 7.48 -0.48
CA GLN A 144 9.48 8.34 -1.31
C GLN A 144 8.11 7.70 -1.43
N ILE A 145 7.06 8.50 -1.32
CA ILE A 145 5.68 8.03 -1.33
C ILE A 145 4.93 8.67 -2.50
N GLY A 146 4.50 7.83 -3.45
CA GLY A 146 3.64 8.22 -4.56
C GLY A 146 2.18 7.91 -4.25
N ILE A 147 1.30 8.86 -4.53
CA ILE A 147 -0.14 8.71 -4.32
C ILE A 147 -0.86 8.90 -5.67
N GLY A 148 -1.66 7.90 -6.05
CA GLY A 148 -2.55 7.98 -7.22
C GLY A 148 -3.89 8.62 -6.86
N SER A 149 -4.67 9.00 -7.87
CA SER A 149 -6.01 9.55 -7.62
C SER A 149 -6.95 8.50 -7.04
N VAL A 150 -7.99 8.96 -6.35
CA VAL A 150 -9.12 8.12 -5.93
C VAL A 150 -9.94 7.72 -7.18
N VAL A 151 -10.17 6.43 -7.34
CA VAL A 151 -10.82 5.86 -8.52
C VAL A 151 -11.77 4.73 -8.12
N PRO A 152 -12.76 4.37 -8.97
CA PRO A 152 -13.51 3.14 -8.80
C PRO A 152 -12.57 1.94 -8.70
N VAL A 153 -12.93 0.91 -7.94
CA VAL A 153 -11.99 -0.18 -7.63
C VAL A 153 -11.50 -0.93 -8.87
N LYS A 154 -12.37 -1.12 -9.87
CA LYS A 154 -12.02 -1.66 -11.19
C LYS A 154 -10.95 -0.84 -11.95
N GLU A 155 -10.72 0.42 -11.55
CA GLU A 155 -9.75 1.33 -12.14
C GLU A 155 -8.50 1.51 -11.27
N LEU A 156 -8.34 0.77 -10.16
CA LEU A 156 -7.18 0.92 -9.28
C LEU A 156 -5.83 0.69 -9.99
N ALA A 157 -5.80 -0.11 -11.05
CA ALA A 157 -4.63 -0.25 -11.92
C ALA A 157 -4.18 1.10 -12.54
N ARG A 158 -5.13 2.00 -12.81
CA ARG A 158 -4.84 3.39 -13.24
C ARG A 158 -4.21 4.18 -12.11
N SER A 159 -4.77 4.11 -10.90
CA SER A 159 -4.23 4.78 -9.72
C SER A 159 -2.81 4.30 -9.40
N HIS A 160 -2.52 3.01 -9.56
CA HIS A 160 -1.17 2.46 -9.45
C HIS A 160 -0.19 3.12 -10.44
N LYS A 161 -0.56 3.21 -11.72
CA LYS A 161 0.26 3.89 -12.75
C LYS A 161 0.50 5.37 -12.41
N GLN A 162 -0.52 6.04 -11.88
CA GLN A 162 -0.43 7.44 -11.43
C GLN A 162 0.55 7.59 -10.26
N ALA A 163 0.47 6.75 -9.24
CA ALA A 163 1.37 6.76 -8.08
C ALA A 163 2.84 6.52 -8.48
N ILE A 164 3.09 5.57 -9.40
CA ILE A 164 4.42 5.33 -9.96
C ILE A 164 4.92 6.54 -10.73
N ASN A 165 4.05 7.19 -11.50
CA ASN A 165 4.42 8.40 -12.24
C ASN A 165 4.75 9.57 -11.30
N ALA A 166 4.00 9.72 -10.19
CA ALA A 166 4.28 10.69 -9.15
C ALA A 166 5.69 10.52 -8.56
N LEU A 167 6.11 9.29 -8.27
CA LEU A 167 7.47 8.99 -7.82
C LEU A 167 8.54 9.29 -8.86
N ARG A 168 8.27 9.07 -10.15
CA ARG A 168 9.25 9.33 -11.22
C ARG A 168 9.49 10.82 -11.45
N GLN A 169 8.44 11.63 -11.32
CA GLN A 169 8.49 13.05 -11.68
C GLN A 169 8.86 13.96 -10.51
N ASN A 170 8.64 13.53 -9.26
CA ASN A 170 8.92 14.33 -8.09
C ASN A 170 10.14 13.80 -7.31
N LYS A 171 11.04 14.72 -6.91
CA LYS A 171 12.20 14.44 -6.06
C LYS A 171 11.92 14.60 -4.56
N GLY A 172 10.72 15.04 -4.20
CA GLY A 172 10.28 15.17 -2.81
C GLY A 172 10.00 13.83 -2.14
N GLU A 173 9.72 13.89 -0.85
CA GLU A 173 9.39 12.72 -0.02
C GLU A 173 7.98 12.17 -0.29
N VAL A 174 7.03 13.04 -0.61
CA VAL A 174 5.63 12.67 -0.86
C VAL A 174 5.13 13.42 -2.09
N CYS A 175 4.47 12.71 -3.01
CA CYS A 175 3.87 13.31 -4.19
C CYS A 175 2.52 12.68 -4.53
N HIS A 176 1.50 13.52 -4.69
CA HIS A 176 0.25 13.12 -5.32
C HIS A 176 0.32 13.33 -6.84
N PHE A 177 -0.30 12.44 -7.62
CA PHE A 177 -0.30 12.53 -9.08
C PHE A 177 -0.89 13.86 -9.60
N ASN A 178 -2.00 14.32 -9.01
CA ASN A 178 -2.63 15.59 -9.37
C ASN A 178 -1.82 16.85 -8.98
N ASP A 179 -0.71 16.71 -8.23
CA ASP A 179 0.21 17.83 -7.94
C ASP A 179 1.38 17.91 -8.92
N LEU A 180 1.47 16.96 -9.86
CA LEU A 180 2.45 17.04 -10.92
C LEU A 180 2.11 18.22 -11.84
N PRO A 181 3.11 19.01 -12.26
CA PRO A 181 2.89 20.03 -13.28
C PRO A 181 2.35 19.34 -14.54
N LEU A 182 1.27 19.88 -15.11
CA LEU A 182 0.73 19.41 -16.39
C LEU A 182 1.86 19.39 -17.42
N GLN A 183 2.29 18.18 -17.82
CA GLN A 183 3.20 18.05 -18.95
C GLN A 183 2.46 18.58 -20.18
N LYS A 184 2.96 19.67 -20.77
CA LYS A 184 2.61 20.01 -22.14
C LYS A 184 3.18 18.89 -23.01
N SER A 185 2.30 18.09 -23.59
CA SER A 185 2.60 17.14 -24.66
C SER A 185 3.29 17.84 -25.84
#